data_AF-A0A2A4JVJ3-F1
#
_entry.id   AF-A0A2A4JVJ3-F1
#
_cell.length_a   1.000
_cell.length_b   1.000
_cell.length_c   1.000
_cell.angle_alpha   90.00
_cell.angle_beta   90.00
_cell.angle_gamma   90.00
#
_symmetry.space_group_name_H-M   'P 1'
#
loop_
_entity.id
_entity.type
_entity.pdbx_description
1 polymer ?
#
loop_
_entity_poly.entity_id
_entity_poly.type
_entity_poly.pdbx_seq_one_letter_code
_entity_poly.pdbx_strand_id
1 'polypeptide(L)'
;MQSTFLLCFAALLASACARMTTPDLYKGRPLREQLSKVARHARDVSWSTNAGRGQVFGTLGSTDDSLFGRGGYKQDIFNDHRGHLQGQAYGSRVLGANGDSTYLGGKLDWANDNAKASLHVYKDIGRGSGMKLSGDGVWKLDRNTRLSAGGNLQKNFGHDRPEIGIQGKIEHDF
;
A
#
# COMPACT_ATOMS: atom_id res chain seq x y z
N MET A 1 -22.70 7.70 -10.55
CA MET A 1 -21.96 8.98 -10.67
C MET A 1 -21.09 9.29 -9.44
N GLN A 2 -20.43 8.29 -8.83
CA GLN A 2 -19.55 8.48 -7.65
C GLN A 2 -18.05 8.20 -7.93
N SER A 3 -17.75 7.46 -9.00
CA SER A 3 -16.37 7.10 -9.41
C SER A 3 -15.54 8.31 -9.83
N THR A 4 -16.15 9.27 -10.55
CA THR A 4 -15.47 10.45 -11.08
C THR A 4 -15.04 11.41 -9.96
N PHE A 5 -15.83 11.54 -8.89
CA PHE A 5 -15.49 12.39 -7.75
C PHE A 5 -14.27 11.88 -6.98
N LEU A 6 -14.14 10.54 -6.82
CA LEU A 6 -13.00 9.92 -6.15
C LEU A 6 -11.69 10.06 -6.95
N LEU A 7 -11.78 9.91 -8.28
CA LEU A 7 -10.63 10.14 -9.17
C LEU A 7 -10.21 11.62 -9.19
N CYS A 8 -11.16 12.55 -9.22
CA CYS A 8 -10.86 13.99 -9.11
C CYS A 8 -10.25 14.35 -7.75
N PHE A 9 -10.70 13.73 -6.65
CA PHE A 9 -10.16 13.97 -5.32
C PHE A 9 -8.73 13.44 -5.17
N ALA A 10 -8.44 12.25 -5.72
CA ALA A 10 -7.09 11.69 -5.75
C ALA A 10 -6.13 12.54 -6.61
N ALA A 11 -6.60 13.07 -7.75
CA ALA A 11 -5.83 13.98 -8.60
C ALA A 11 -5.58 15.35 -7.95
N LEU A 12 -6.55 15.89 -7.21
CA LEU A 12 -6.39 17.13 -6.45
C LEU A 12 -5.43 16.97 -5.26
N LEU A 13 -5.46 15.84 -4.56
CA LEU A 13 -4.47 15.52 -3.52
C LEU A 13 -3.05 15.40 -4.09
N ALA A 14 -2.89 14.76 -5.24
CA ALA A 14 -1.60 14.69 -5.94
C ALA A 14 -1.09 16.08 -6.40
N SER A 15 -2.00 16.96 -6.80
CA SER A 15 -1.69 18.33 -7.25
C SER A 15 -1.40 19.30 -6.10
N ALA A 16 -2.06 19.13 -4.94
CA ALA A 16 -1.80 19.91 -3.73
C ALA A 16 -0.43 19.58 -3.11
N CYS A 17 0.01 18.32 -3.19
CA CYS A 17 1.36 17.91 -2.76
C CYS A 17 2.48 18.45 -3.67
N ALA A 18 2.17 18.96 -4.87
CA ALA A 18 3.15 19.53 -5.79
C ALA A 18 3.41 21.04 -5.57
N ARG A 19 2.60 21.73 -4.74
CA ARG A 19 2.85 23.12 -4.33
C ARG A 19 3.34 23.15 -2.88
N MET A 20 4.65 22.92 -2.68
CA MET A 20 5.33 23.42 -1.48
C MET A 20 5.29 24.95 -1.53
N THR A 21 4.28 25.51 -0.87
CA THR A 21 4.23 26.93 -0.59
C THR A 21 5.15 27.14 0.61
N THR A 22 6.34 27.70 0.41
CA THR A 22 7.17 28.16 1.51
C THR A 22 6.38 29.21 2.28
N PRO A 23 5.99 29.00 3.54
CA PRO A 23 5.26 30.01 4.27
C PRO A 23 6.17 31.24 4.45
N ASP A 24 5.59 32.43 4.25
CA ASP A 24 6.22 33.76 4.38
C ASP A 24 6.73 34.09 5.81
N LEU A 25 6.93 33.09 6.66
CA LEU A 25 7.32 33.23 8.06
C LEU A 25 8.81 33.59 8.30
N TYR A 26 9.58 33.84 7.23
CA TYR A 26 11.04 34.01 7.30
C TYR A 26 11.54 35.42 6.94
N LYS A 27 10.70 36.46 7.11
CA LYS A 27 11.20 37.84 7.10
C LYS A 27 11.82 38.19 8.46
N GLY A 28 13.16 38.09 8.56
CA GLY A 28 13.93 38.98 9.43
C GLY A 28 14.56 38.43 10.72
N ARG A 29 14.91 37.15 10.83
CA ARG A 29 15.76 36.68 11.95
C ARG A 29 17.05 36.01 11.48
N PRO A 30 18.18 36.21 12.18
CA PRO A 30 19.44 35.57 11.82
C PRO A 30 19.32 34.05 11.96
N LEU A 31 19.53 33.37 10.83
CA LEU A 31 19.29 31.95 10.58
C LEU A 31 19.97 30.99 11.57
N ARG A 32 21.06 31.43 12.22
CA ARG A 32 21.99 30.56 12.94
C ARG A 32 21.49 30.08 14.31
N GLU A 33 20.62 30.85 14.99
CA GLU A 33 20.16 30.51 16.34
C GLU A 33 18.85 29.70 16.36
N GLN A 34 18.09 29.68 15.28
CA GLN A 34 16.87 28.86 15.17
C GLN A 34 17.18 27.38 14.83
N LEU A 35 18.33 27.10 14.22
CA LEU A 35 18.74 25.76 13.79
C LEU A 35 19.37 24.91 14.92
N SER A 36 19.94 25.53 15.96
CA SER A 36 20.75 24.81 16.96
C SER A 36 19.95 24.13 18.08
N LYS A 37 18.70 24.52 18.33
CA LYS A 37 17.83 23.88 19.35
C LYS A 37 16.78 22.91 18.78
N VAL A 38 16.71 22.77 17.46
CA VAL A 38 15.81 21.84 16.76
C VAL A 38 16.61 20.93 15.82
N ALA A 39 17.81 20.51 16.24
CA ALA A 39 18.47 19.35 15.64
C ALA A 39 17.75 18.05 16.12
N ARG A 40 16.43 17.99 15.95
CA ARG A 40 15.72 16.72 15.96
C ARG A 40 16.21 16.00 14.71
N HIS A 41 16.81 14.82 14.88
CA HIS A 41 17.09 13.93 13.75
C HIS A 41 15.83 13.84 12.89
N ALA A 42 15.98 13.78 11.56
CA ALA A 42 14.86 13.53 10.68
C ALA A 42 14.15 12.27 11.17
N ARG A 43 13.00 12.43 11.81
CA ARG A 43 12.18 11.32 12.28
C ARG A 43 11.05 11.17 11.29
N ASP A 44 10.89 9.95 10.80
CA ASP A 44 9.77 9.59 9.98
C ASP A 44 8.47 9.93 10.72
N VAL A 45 7.64 10.76 10.11
CA VAL A 45 6.33 11.15 10.64
C VAL A 45 5.30 10.25 9.99
N SER A 46 4.73 9.33 10.77
CA SER A 46 3.60 8.51 10.35
C SER A 46 2.31 8.99 11.00
N TRP A 47 1.23 8.97 10.24
CA TRP A 47 -0.11 9.29 10.73
C TRP A 47 -1.13 8.31 10.17
N SER A 48 -2.22 8.14 10.92
CA SER A 48 -3.40 7.43 10.46
C SER A 48 -4.64 8.10 11.04
N THR A 49 -5.67 8.26 10.23
CA THR A 49 -6.93 8.86 10.65
C THR A 49 -8.10 8.14 9.99
N ASN A 50 -9.19 7.98 10.73
CA ASN A 50 -10.41 7.41 10.18
C ASN A 50 -11.04 8.42 9.22
N ALA A 51 -11.48 7.96 8.06
CA ALA A 51 -12.13 8.75 7.03
C ALA A 51 -13.34 7.98 6.52
N GLY A 52 -14.53 8.34 6.99
CA GLY A 52 -15.76 7.63 6.68
C GLY A 52 -15.71 6.16 7.13
N ARG A 53 -15.87 5.23 6.17
CA ARG A 53 -15.85 3.78 6.41
C ARG A 53 -14.45 3.16 6.41
N GLY A 54 -13.39 3.95 6.21
CA GLY A 54 -12.02 3.46 6.13
C GLY A 54 -11.02 4.32 6.91
N GLN A 55 -9.74 4.11 6.64
CA GLN A 55 -8.63 4.78 7.27
C GLN A 55 -7.68 5.32 6.21
N VAL A 56 -7.41 6.62 6.27
CA VAL A 56 -6.30 7.26 5.54
C VAL A 56 -5.05 7.11 6.40
N PHE A 57 -3.94 6.73 5.77
CA PHE A 57 -2.66 6.59 6.43
C PHE A 57 -1.56 7.21 5.57
N GLY A 58 -0.46 7.59 6.20
CA GLY A 58 0.71 8.06 5.50
C GLY A 58 1.95 8.12 6.37
N THR A 59 3.08 8.23 5.70
CA THR A 59 4.40 8.38 6.29
C THR A 59 5.19 9.36 5.43
N LEU A 60 5.85 10.32 6.05
CA LEU A 60 6.86 11.18 5.42
C LEU A 60 8.15 11.03 6.20
N GLY A 61 9.26 10.90 5.49
CA GLY A 61 10.57 10.71 6.11
C GLY A 61 11.68 11.20 5.20
N SER A 62 12.87 11.31 5.76
CA SER A 62 14.08 11.63 5.01
C SER A 62 15.27 10.91 5.60
N THR A 63 16.14 10.42 4.74
CA THR A 63 17.49 9.97 5.08
C THR A 63 18.50 11.02 4.63
N ASP A 64 19.80 10.75 4.83
CA ASP A 64 20.87 11.67 4.45
C ASP A 64 20.84 12.04 2.95
N ASP A 65 20.43 11.10 2.08
CA ASP A 65 20.46 11.27 0.62
C ASP A 65 19.08 11.20 -0.05
N SER A 66 17.99 11.11 0.73
CA SER A 66 16.65 10.96 0.14
C SER A 66 15.51 11.52 0.99
N LEU A 67 14.45 11.98 0.33
CA LEU A 67 13.14 12.27 0.92
C LEU A 67 12.15 11.22 0.41
N PHE A 68 11.37 10.63 1.30
CA PHE A 68 10.32 9.69 0.91
C PHE A 68 8.98 10.02 1.53
N GLY A 69 7.93 9.67 0.80
CA GLY A 69 6.56 9.78 1.25
C GLY A 69 5.76 8.58 0.80
N ARG A 70 4.88 8.09 1.67
CA ARG A 70 3.87 7.08 1.36
C ARG A 70 2.53 7.55 1.90
N GLY A 71 1.47 7.25 1.17
CA GLY A 71 0.11 7.51 1.61
C GLY A 71 -0.84 6.49 1.02
N GLY A 72 -1.99 6.32 1.66
CA GLY A 72 -3.03 5.46 1.14
C GLY A 72 -4.32 5.53 1.92
N TYR A 73 -5.29 4.81 1.41
CA TYR A 73 -6.59 4.59 2.01
C TYR A 73 -6.84 3.09 2.06
N LYS A 74 -7.27 2.58 3.22
CA LYS A 74 -7.75 1.21 3.37
C LYS A 74 -9.17 1.22 3.93
N GLN A 75 -9.98 0.25 3.54
CA GLN A 75 -11.35 0.13 3.99
C GLN A 75 -11.76 -1.34 4.04
N ASP A 76 -12.44 -1.69 5.12
CA ASP A 76 -13.19 -2.94 5.19
C ASP A 76 -14.49 -2.79 4.38
N ILE A 77 -14.59 -3.55 3.30
CA ILE A 77 -15.75 -3.56 2.42
C ILE A 77 -16.88 -4.31 3.12
N PHE A 78 -16.58 -5.50 3.65
CA PHE A 78 -17.44 -6.24 4.56
C PHE A 78 -16.60 -7.07 5.55
N ASN A 79 -17.21 -7.34 6.69
CA ASN A 79 -16.73 -8.28 7.69
C ASN A 79 -17.97 -8.98 8.27
N ASP A 80 -18.38 -10.08 7.64
CA ASP A 80 -19.58 -10.82 8.02
C ASP A 80 -19.36 -12.34 7.88
N HIS A 81 -20.43 -13.13 7.98
CA HIS A 81 -20.39 -14.59 7.88
C HIS A 81 -19.77 -15.12 6.57
N ARG A 82 -19.66 -14.29 5.52
CA ARG A 82 -19.00 -14.65 4.26
C ARG A 82 -17.49 -14.49 4.32
N GLY A 83 -16.97 -13.87 5.38
CA GLY A 83 -15.56 -13.56 5.60
C GLY A 83 -15.29 -12.07 5.78
N HIS A 84 -14.02 -11.71 5.71
CA HIS A 84 -13.51 -10.35 5.78
C HIS A 84 -12.92 -9.95 4.42
N LEU A 85 -13.45 -8.89 3.82
CA LEU A 85 -12.95 -8.31 2.59
C LEU A 85 -12.45 -6.89 2.86
N GLN A 86 -11.15 -6.66 2.63
CA GLN A 86 -10.50 -5.37 2.77
C GLN A 86 -9.93 -4.90 1.42
N GLY A 87 -10.22 -3.65 1.07
CA GLY A 87 -9.61 -2.97 -0.06
C GLY A 87 -8.61 -1.90 0.41
N GLN A 88 -7.52 -1.73 -0.32
CA GLN A 88 -6.54 -0.68 -0.08
C GLN A 88 -6.08 -0.08 -1.41
N ALA A 89 -5.91 1.24 -1.44
CA ALA A 89 -5.18 1.95 -2.49
C ALA A 89 -4.07 2.77 -1.84
N TYR A 90 -2.90 2.80 -2.45
CA TYR A 90 -1.75 3.48 -1.87
C TYR A 90 -0.78 3.94 -2.95
N GLY A 91 0.08 4.88 -2.56
CA GLY A 91 1.16 5.38 -3.38
C GLY A 91 2.34 5.79 -2.52
N SER A 92 3.52 5.78 -3.13
CA SER A 92 4.73 6.31 -2.53
C SER A 92 5.60 7.00 -3.56
N ARG A 93 6.39 7.96 -3.09
CA ARG A 93 7.40 8.65 -3.87
C ARG A 93 8.68 8.73 -3.04
N VAL A 94 9.81 8.47 -3.69
CA VAL A 94 11.14 8.71 -3.15
C VAL A 94 11.83 9.69 -4.08
N LEU A 95 12.39 10.75 -3.51
CA LEU A 95 13.29 11.70 -4.16
C LEU A 95 14.68 11.43 -3.61
N GLY A 96 15.67 11.20 -4.46
CA GLY A 96 17.03 10.93 -3.98
C GLY A 96 18.08 11.27 -5.02
N ALA A 97 19.34 11.39 -4.58
CA ALA A 97 20.46 11.76 -5.44
C ALA A 97 20.67 10.80 -6.63
N ASN A 98 20.28 9.53 -6.47
CA ASN A 98 20.41 8.48 -7.49
C ASN A 98 19.15 8.30 -8.36
N GLY A 99 18.19 9.22 -8.27
CA GLY A 99 16.97 9.23 -9.06
C GLY A 99 15.69 9.08 -8.25
N ASP A 100 14.61 9.62 -8.82
CA ASP A 100 13.28 9.56 -8.23
C ASP A 100 12.59 8.24 -8.55
N SER A 101 11.82 7.72 -7.59
CA SER A 101 10.90 6.61 -7.84
C SER A 101 9.49 6.95 -7.37
N THR A 102 8.49 6.51 -8.11
CA THR A 102 7.08 6.64 -7.73
C THR A 102 6.38 5.32 -7.95
N TYR A 103 5.70 4.86 -6.91
CA TYR A 103 4.96 3.61 -6.88
C TYR A 103 3.49 3.91 -6.58
N LEU A 104 2.59 3.26 -7.30
CA LEU A 104 1.14 3.31 -7.06
C LEU A 104 0.59 1.88 -7.07
N GLY A 105 -0.33 1.57 -6.17
CA GLY A 105 -0.89 0.22 -6.09
C GLY A 105 -2.25 0.16 -5.42
N GLY A 106 -2.95 -0.94 -5.68
CA GLY A 106 -4.22 -1.27 -5.08
C GLY A 106 -4.29 -2.75 -4.76
N LYS A 107 -4.73 -3.08 -3.55
CA LYS A 107 -4.83 -4.44 -3.03
C LYS A 107 -6.25 -4.74 -2.57
N LEU A 108 -6.71 -5.95 -2.83
CA LEU A 108 -7.95 -6.51 -2.31
C LEU A 108 -7.62 -7.83 -1.63
N ASP A 109 -7.88 -7.91 -0.34
CA ASP A 109 -7.67 -9.09 0.48
C ASP A 109 -9.01 -9.62 0.97
N TRP A 110 -9.29 -10.89 0.69
CA TRP A 110 -10.43 -11.63 1.22
C TRP A 110 -9.95 -12.82 2.04
N ALA A 111 -10.57 -13.06 3.19
CA ALA A 111 -10.33 -14.26 3.97
C ALA A 111 -11.59 -14.70 4.73
N ASN A 112 -11.72 -16.01 4.94
CA ASN A 112 -12.63 -16.62 5.90
C ASN A 112 -11.89 -17.75 6.63
N ASP A 113 -12.61 -18.53 7.45
CA ASP A 113 -12.02 -19.61 8.27
C ASP A 113 -11.37 -20.75 7.45
N ASN A 114 -11.69 -20.85 6.17
CA ASN A 114 -11.30 -21.95 5.30
C ASN A 114 -10.50 -21.52 4.08
N ALA A 115 -10.50 -20.25 3.71
CA ALA A 115 -9.91 -19.79 2.46
C ALA A 115 -9.48 -18.34 2.55
N LYS A 116 -8.50 -18.00 1.73
CA LYS A 116 -8.02 -16.63 1.54
C LYS A 116 -7.73 -16.39 0.07
N ALA A 117 -7.97 -15.17 -0.38
CA ALA A 117 -7.63 -14.71 -1.72
C ALA A 117 -7.10 -13.28 -1.64
N SER A 118 -6.11 -12.95 -2.46
CA SER A 118 -5.51 -11.62 -2.52
C SER A 118 -5.26 -11.25 -3.97
N LEU A 119 -5.70 -10.07 -4.37
CA LEU A 119 -5.38 -9.45 -5.65
C LEU A 119 -4.64 -8.14 -5.39
N HIS A 120 -3.48 -7.97 -6.00
CA HIS A 120 -2.66 -6.78 -5.90
C HIS A 120 -2.27 -6.31 -7.30
N VAL A 121 -2.59 -5.07 -7.66
CA VAL A 121 -2.18 -4.44 -8.92
C VAL A 121 -1.33 -3.23 -8.59
N TYR A 122 -0.25 -3.03 -9.34
CA TYR A 122 0.68 -1.94 -9.08
C TYR A 122 1.36 -1.40 -10.33
N LYS A 123 1.90 -0.18 -10.21
CA LYS A 123 2.67 0.55 -11.22
C LYS A 123 3.85 1.24 -10.55
N ASP A 124 5.04 0.93 -11.02
CA ASP A 124 6.21 1.78 -10.86
C ASP A 124 6.30 2.74 -12.05
N ILE A 125 6.28 4.04 -11.78
CA ILE A 125 6.46 5.09 -12.80
C ILE A 125 7.94 5.09 -13.21
N GLY A 126 8.21 4.95 -14.51
CA GLY A 126 9.57 4.82 -15.05
C GLY A 126 10.12 3.39 -15.08
N ARG A 127 9.39 2.41 -14.53
CA ARG A 127 9.69 0.97 -14.68
C ARG A 127 8.45 0.24 -15.24
N GLY A 128 8.02 -0.82 -14.57
CA GLY A 128 6.91 -1.67 -15.01
C GLY A 128 5.62 -1.46 -14.22
N SER A 129 4.55 -2.05 -14.73
CA SER A 129 3.36 -2.36 -13.93
C SER A 129 3.23 -3.85 -13.80
N GLY A 130 2.52 -4.30 -12.78
CA GLY A 130 2.28 -5.72 -12.61
C GLY A 130 1.05 -6.02 -11.76
N MET A 131 0.79 -7.31 -11.66
CA MET A 131 -0.29 -7.86 -10.87
C MET A 131 0.20 -9.11 -10.15
N LYS A 132 -0.27 -9.30 -8.92
CA LYS A 132 -0.11 -10.51 -8.13
C LYS A 132 -1.50 -10.97 -7.70
N LEU A 133 -1.80 -12.22 -7.95
CA LEU A 133 -3.00 -12.90 -7.50
C LEU A 133 -2.56 -14.09 -6.66
N SER A 134 -3.21 -14.34 -5.54
CA SER A 134 -2.99 -15.55 -4.75
C SER A 134 -4.30 -16.03 -4.16
N GLY A 135 -4.43 -17.33 -3.99
CA GLY A 135 -5.58 -17.93 -3.32
C GLY A 135 -5.19 -19.26 -2.69
N ASP A 136 -5.65 -19.49 -1.47
CA ASP A 136 -5.45 -20.74 -0.74
C ASP A 136 -6.75 -21.15 -0.06
N GLY A 137 -6.98 -22.45 0.06
CA GLY A 137 -8.13 -23.07 0.70
C GLY A 137 -7.74 -24.27 1.55
N VAL A 138 -8.53 -24.53 2.60
CA VAL A 138 -8.42 -25.63 3.54
C VAL A 138 -9.79 -26.28 3.73
N TRP A 139 -9.86 -27.56 3.40
CA TRP A 139 -11.04 -28.42 3.56
C TRP A 139 -10.77 -29.45 4.64
N LYS A 140 -11.60 -29.43 5.69
CA LYS A 140 -11.61 -30.46 6.72
C LYS A 140 -12.39 -31.65 6.15
N LEU A 141 -11.70 -32.74 5.82
CA LEU A 141 -12.33 -33.94 5.27
C LEU A 141 -12.99 -34.75 6.39
N ASP A 142 -12.34 -34.81 7.54
CA ASP A 142 -12.87 -35.39 8.78
C ASP A 142 -12.27 -34.63 10.00
N ARG A 143 -12.39 -35.21 11.21
CA ARG A 143 -11.88 -34.58 12.46
C ARG A 143 -10.35 -34.54 12.53
N ASN A 144 -9.67 -35.43 11.82
CA ASN A 144 -8.24 -35.69 11.88
C ASN A 144 -7.55 -35.37 10.53
N THR A 145 -8.30 -35.25 9.44
CA THR A 145 -7.78 -35.08 8.08
C THR A 145 -8.11 -33.71 7.51
N ARG A 146 -7.08 -33.01 7.04
CA ARG A 146 -7.18 -31.70 6.38
C ARG A 146 -6.51 -31.75 5.02
N LEU A 147 -7.23 -31.29 4.00
CA LEU A 147 -6.69 -31.01 2.68
C LEU A 147 -6.50 -29.50 2.56
N SER A 148 -5.35 -29.06 2.09
CA SER A 148 -5.11 -27.67 1.72
C SER A 148 -4.56 -27.59 0.30
N ALA A 149 -5.01 -26.60 -0.45
CA ALA A 149 -4.53 -26.33 -1.80
C ALA A 149 -4.57 -24.84 -2.07
N GLY A 150 -3.65 -24.38 -2.92
CA GLY A 150 -3.61 -22.99 -3.30
C GLY A 150 -2.60 -22.71 -4.38
N GLY A 151 -2.48 -21.43 -4.71
CA GLY A 151 -1.58 -21.00 -5.76
C GLY A 151 -1.46 -19.49 -5.83
N ASN A 152 -0.53 -19.08 -6.68
CA ASN A 152 -0.27 -17.69 -6.98
C ASN A 152 0.01 -17.51 -8.47
N LEU A 153 -0.25 -16.30 -8.94
CA LEU A 153 0.08 -15.81 -10.26
C LEU A 153 0.70 -14.43 -10.10
N GLN A 154 1.90 -14.24 -10.64
CA GLN A 154 2.55 -12.95 -10.72
C GLN A 154 2.85 -12.63 -12.18
N LYS A 155 2.47 -11.43 -12.61
CA LYS A 155 2.69 -10.98 -13.98
C LYS A 155 3.12 -9.53 -14.00
N ASN A 156 4.27 -9.26 -14.59
CA ASN A 156 4.66 -7.93 -15.01
C ASN A 156 4.02 -7.66 -16.38
N PHE A 157 3.34 -6.53 -16.54
CA PHE A 157 2.75 -6.14 -17.81
C PHE A 157 3.82 -5.60 -18.75
N GLY A 158 3.79 -6.04 -20.02
CA GLY A 158 4.76 -5.66 -21.04
C GLY A 158 6.14 -6.34 -20.93
N HIS A 159 6.40 -7.10 -19.87
CA HIS A 159 7.66 -7.81 -19.63
C HIS A 159 7.38 -9.22 -19.09
N ASP A 160 8.33 -10.13 -19.28
CA ASP A 160 8.38 -11.50 -18.73
C ASP A 160 7.18 -12.42 -19.07
N ARG A 161 7.31 -13.71 -18.79
CA ARG A 161 6.15 -14.63 -18.76
C ARG A 161 5.50 -14.58 -17.38
N PRO A 162 4.19 -14.87 -17.25
CA PRO A 162 3.58 -14.98 -15.93
C PRO A 162 4.27 -16.10 -15.13
N GLU A 163 4.58 -15.81 -13.88
CA GLU A 163 5.03 -16.79 -12.89
C GLU A 163 3.79 -17.39 -12.22
N ILE A 164 3.74 -18.72 -12.14
CA ILE A 164 2.61 -19.46 -11.58
C ILE A 164 3.15 -20.44 -10.55
N GLY A 165 2.62 -20.38 -9.33
CA GLY A 165 2.91 -21.33 -8.26
C GLY A 165 1.64 -22.07 -7.87
N ILE A 166 1.75 -23.38 -7.64
CA ILE A 166 0.66 -24.23 -7.14
C ILE A 166 1.21 -25.03 -5.96
N GLN A 167 0.44 -25.13 -4.89
CA GLN A 167 0.78 -25.91 -3.71
C GLN A 167 -0.42 -26.72 -3.22
N GLY A 168 -0.15 -27.89 -2.65
CA GLY A 168 -1.16 -28.76 -2.05
C GLY A 168 -0.56 -29.58 -0.92
N LYS A 169 -1.30 -29.78 0.16
CA LYS A 169 -0.89 -30.56 1.33
C LYS A 169 -2.07 -31.30 1.92
N ILE A 170 -1.84 -32.56 2.30
CA ILE A 170 -2.76 -33.36 3.11
C ILE A 170 -2.10 -33.59 4.48
N GLU A 171 -2.82 -33.29 5.55
CA GLU A 171 -2.43 -33.55 6.94
C GLU A 171 -3.41 -34.55 7.55
N HIS A 172 -2.90 -35.53 8.29
CA HIS A 172 -3.70 -36.50 9.04
C HIS A 172 -3.10 -36.70 10.43
N ASP A 173 -3.88 -36.40 11.47
CA ASP A 173 -3.50 -36.60 12.88
C ASP A 173 -3.95 -38.00 13.34
N PHE A 174 -2.99 -38.83 13.77
CA PHE A 174 -3.22 -40.21 14.24
C PHE A 174 -3.64 -40.27 15.71
#